data_AF-A0A0D2CST7-F1
#
_entry.id   AF-A0A0D2CST7-F1
#
_cell.length_a   1.000
_cell.length_b   1.000
_cell.length_c   1.000
_cell.angle_alpha   90.00
_cell.angle_beta   90.00
_cell.angle_gamma   90.00
#
_symmetry.space_group_name_H-M   'P 1'
#
loop_
_entity.id
_entity.type
_entity.pdbx_description
1 polymer ?
#
loop_
_entity_poly.entity_id
_entity_poly.type
_entity_poly.pdbx_seq_one_letter_code
_entity_poly.pdbx_strand_id
1 'polypeptide(L)'
;MGEMGIPYRHAFRKPGILPARNLYVSLNGYQSIRNHIGVRVICRKDPEVREAYGRAKLELSRRDWESVDEHCEAKNDILAWVLEKAGISSEEREQARRLNTAA
;
A
#
# COMPACT_ATOMS: atom_id res chain seq x y z
N MET A 1 -7.21 -10.95 10.00
CA MET A 1 -5.88 -10.87 10.65
C MET A 1 -5.12 -12.13 10.31
N GLY A 2 -3.79 -12.14 10.40
CA GLY A 2 -2.96 -13.22 9.87
C GLY A 2 -2.33 -12.84 8.52
N GLU A 3 -2.00 -13.82 7.68
CA GLU A 3 -1.23 -13.58 6.45
C GLU A 3 -1.97 -12.74 5.40
N MET A 4 -3.29 -12.96 5.26
CA MET A 4 -4.16 -12.25 4.31
C MET A 4 -3.57 -12.28 2.88
N GLY A 5 -3.14 -13.46 2.43
CA GLY A 5 -2.61 -13.67 1.08
C GLY A 5 -1.26 -13.03 0.76
N ILE A 6 -0.60 -12.35 1.71
CA ILE A 6 0.71 -11.73 1.47
C ILE A 6 1.82 -12.52 2.16
N PRO A 7 2.67 -13.22 1.39
CA PRO A 7 3.73 -14.05 1.94
C PRO A 7 4.61 -13.30 2.95
N TYR A 8 4.89 -13.96 4.06
CA TYR A 8 5.82 -13.49 5.10
C TYR A 8 5.42 -12.14 5.75
N ARG A 9 4.14 -11.76 5.67
CA ARG A 9 3.55 -10.61 6.37
C ARG A 9 2.32 -11.03 7.16
N HIS A 10 2.31 -10.79 8.46
CA HIS A 10 1.13 -10.96 9.32
C HIS A 10 0.49 -9.61 9.65
N ALA A 11 -0.80 -9.48 9.36
CA ALA A 11 -1.61 -8.30 9.64
C ALA A 11 -2.41 -8.46 10.93
N PHE A 12 -2.30 -7.48 11.81
CA PHE A 12 -3.02 -7.36 13.08
C PHE A 12 -3.80 -6.05 13.13
N ARG A 13 -4.88 -6.03 13.90
CA ARG A 13 -5.69 -4.85 14.18
C ARG A 13 -5.95 -4.75 15.68
N LYS A 14 -6.05 -3.54 16.21
CA LYS A 14 -6.51 -3.30 17.58
C LYS A 14 -8.00 -2.88 17.54
N PRO A 15 -8.93 -3.78 17.93
CA PRO A 15 -10.35 -3.45 17.93
C PRO A 15 -10.69 -2.45 19.03
N GLY A 16 -11.83 -1.76 18.88
CA GLY A 16 -12.40 -0.88 19.92
C GLY A 16 -11.66 0.44 20.13
N ILE A 17 -10.78 0.84 19.22
CA ILE A 17 -10.09 2.14 19.29
C ILE A 17 -10.20 2.92 17.98
N LEU A 18 -10.27 4.25 18.11
CA LEU A 18 -10.20 5.19 16.99
C LEU A 18 -9.01 6.15 17.18
N PRO A 19 -8.29 6.52 16.10
CA PRO A 19 -8.40 5.94 14.75
C PRO A 19 -7.96 4.47 14.71
N ALA A 20 -8.50 3.73 13.74
CA ALA A 20 -8.17 2.32 13.54
C ALA A 20 -6.65 2.13 13.37
N ARG A 21 -6.09 1.10 14.01
CA ARG A 21 -4.65 0.80 13.95
C ARG A 21 -4.41 -0.52 13.24
N ASN A 22 -3.70 -0.46 12.12
CA ASN A 22 -3.16 -1.63 11.44
C ASN A 22 -1.70 -1.83 11.87
N LEU A 23 -1.34 -3.05 12.24
CA LEU A 23 0.03 -3.47 12.50
C LEU A 23 0.40 -4.57 11.50
N TYR A 24 1.52 -4.38 10.80
CA TYR A 24 2.05 -5.38 9.89
C TYR A 24 3.41 -5.85 10.42
N VAL A 25 3.52 -7.15 10.68
CA VAL A 25 4.78 -7.81 11.02
C VAL A 25 5.28 -8.51 9.76
N SER A 26 6.41 -8.06 9.22
CA SER A 26 6.98 -8.59 7.98
C SER A 26 8.38 -9.12 8.24
N LEU A 27 8.75 -10.20 7.55
CA LEU A 27 10.13 -10.69 7.55
C LEU A 27 11.04 -9.69 6.82
N ASN A 28 12.23 -9.45 7.37
CA ASN A 28 13.18 -8.48 6.81
C ASN A 28 13.59 -8.85 5.38
N GLY A 29 13.75 -7.84 4.51
CA GLY A 29 14.14 -8.01 3.11
C GLY A 29 13.04 -8.48 2.16
N TYR A 30 11.90 -8.95 2.69
CA TYR A 30 10.78 -9.37 1.85
C TYR A 30 10.04 -8.20 1.22
N GLN A 31 9.35 -8.49 0.12
CA GLN A 31 8.69 -7.49 -0.71
C GLN A 31 7.70 -6.61 0.07
N SER A 32 6.92 -7.20 0.98
CA SER A 32 5.91 -6.46 1.77
C SER A 32 6.53 -5.32 2.57
N ILE A 33 7.64 -5.55 3.27
CA ILE A 33 8.33 -4.51 4.04
C ILE A 33 9.08 -3.53 3.14
N ARG A 34 9.67 -4.01 2.04
CA ARG A 34 10.34 -3.16 1.04
C ARG A 34 9.36 -2.16 0.42
N ASN A 35 8.14 -2.59 0.08
CA ASN A 35 7.10 -1.71 -0.44
C ASN A 35 6.72 -0.63 0.58
N HIS A 36 6.47 -1.01 1.84
CA HIS A 36 6.12 -0.06 2.90
C HIS A 36 7.23 0.98 3.15
N ILE A 37 8.47 0.53 3.26
CA ILE A 37 9.62 1.42 3.47
C ILE A 37 9.85 2.28 2.22
N GLY A 38 9.75 1.71 1.02
CA GLY A 38 9.91 2.39 -0.26
C GLY A 38 8.98 3.58 -0.40
N VAL A 39 7.67 3.36 -0.24
CA VAL A 39 6.65 4.43 -0.25
C VAL A 39 6.96 5.52 0.78
N ARG A 40 7.28 5.13 2.02
CA ARG A 40 7.60 6.08 3.10
C ARG A 40 8.83 6.93 2.77
N VAL A 41 9.87 6.31 2.25
CA VAL A 41 11.14 6.98 1.95
C VAL A 41 10.98 7.92 0.75
N ILE A 42 10.36 7.46 -0.35
CA ILE A 42 10.23 8.29 -1.54
C ILE A 42 9.33 9.50 -1.30
N CYS A 43 8.17 9.35 -0.63
CA CYS A 43 7.31 10.50 -0.30
C CYS A 43 7.94 11.48 0.69
N ARG A 44 8.98 11.09 1.42
CA ARG A 44 9.73 12.02 2.29
C ARG A 44 10.83 12.75 1.53
N LYS A 45 11.43 12.10 0.54
CA LYS A 45 12.55 12.63 -0.25
C LYS A 45 12.08 13.50 -1.42
N ASP A 46 10.95 13.13 -2.04
CA ASP A 46 10.44 13.74 -3.27
C ASP A 46 9.06 14.36 -3.01
N PRO A 47 8.97 15.71 -2.96
CA PRO A 47 7.69 16.40 -2.81
C PRO A 47 6.71 16.15 -3.96
N GLU A 48 7.19 15.99 -5.20
CA GLU A 48 6.31 15.74 -6.34
C GLU A 48 5.58 14.40 -6.19
N VAL A 49 6.31 13.36 -5.81
CA VAL A 49 5.74 12.04 -5.51
C VAL A 49 4.76 12.10 -4.35
N ARG A 50 5.09 12.85 -3.29
CA ARG A 50 4.19 13.05 -2.15
C ARG A 50 2.89 13.74 -2.55
N GLU A 51 2.97 14.84 -3.29
CA GLU A 51 1.79 15.62 -3.68
C GLU A 51 0.91 14.84 -4.67
N ALA A 52 1.51 14.13 -5.63
CA ALA A 52 0.76 13.27 -6.55
C ALA A 52 0.03 12.15 -5.79
N TYR A 53 0.72 11.45 -4.88
CA TYR A 53 0.08 10.39 -4.09
C TYR A 53 -0.98 10.94 -3.12
N GLY A 54 -0.73 12.09 -2.50
CA GLY A 54 -1.70 12.78 -1.65
C GLY A 54 -2.96 13.16 -2.40
N ARG A 55 -2.82 13.79 -3.57
CA ARG A 55 -3.93 14.21 -4.44
C ARG A 55 -4.77 13.01 -4.89
N ALA A 56 -4.14 11.93 -5.34
CA ALA A 56 -4.86 10.72 -5.74
C ALA A 56 -5.69 10.15 -4.59
N LYS A 57 -5.14 10.05 -3.37
CA LYS A 57 -5.90 9.59 -2.20
C LYS A 57 -7.08 10.51 -1.85
N LEU A 58 -6.88 11.83 -1.95
CA LEU A 58 -7.95 12.79 -1.70
C LEU A 58 -9.05 12.70 -2.75
N GLU A 59 -8.70 12.51 -4.02
CA GLU A 59 -9.70 12.32 -5.08
C GLU A 59 -10.51 11.04 -4.86
N LEU A 60 -9.84 9.92 -4.58
CA LEU A 60 -10.51 8.64 -4.28
C LEU A 60 -11.38 8.72 -3.03
N SER A 61 -11.02 9.53 -2.03
CA SER A 61 -11.84 9.71 -0.81
C SER A 61 -13.17 10.43 -1.04
N ARG A 62 -13.37 11.05 -2.22
CA ARG A 62 -14.62 11.73 -2.59
C ARG A 62 -15.66 10.79 -3.21
N ARG A 63 -15.27 9.54 -3.48
CA ARG A 63 -16.14 8.52 -4.05
C ARG A 63 -16.69 7.64 -2.93
N ASP A 64 -17.92 7.20 -3.09
CA ASP A 64 -18.47 6.13 -2.28
C ASP A 64 -17.91 4.79 -2.79
N TRP A 65 -17.54 3.91 -1.87
CA TRP A 65 -16.94 2.61 -2.15
C TRP A 65 -17.83 1.52 -1.57
N GLU A 66 -18.07 0.46 -2.33
CA GLU A 66 -18.87 -0.68 -1.84
C GLU A 66 -18.08 -1.52 -0.84
N SER A 67 -16.75 -1.52 -0.95
CA SER A 67 -15.86 -2.24 -0.05
C SER A 67 -14.51 -1.54 0.15
N VAL A 68 -13.77 -1.99 1.17
CA VAL A 68 -12.39 -1.55 1.40
C VAL A 68 -11.47 -2.03 0.28
N ASP A 69 -11.77 -3.18 -0.33
CA ASP A 69 -10.93 -3.82 -1.34
C ASP A 69 -11.02 -3.06 -2.67
N GLU A 70 -12.21 -2.64 -3.08
CA GLU A 70 -12.42 -1.77 -4.24
C GLU A 70 -11.63 -0.45 -4.10
N HIS A 71 -11.72 0.17 -2.91
CA HIS A 71 -10.94 1.37 -2.61
C HIS A 71 -9.43 1.11 -2.62
N CYS A 72 -8.97 -0.08 -2.25
CA CYS A 72 -7.55 -0.46 -2.32
C CYS A 72 -7.10 -0.65 -3.77
N GLU A 73 -7.88 -1.38 -4.57
CA GLU A 73 -7.61 -1.61 -5.99
C GLU A 73 -7.54 -0.31 -6.78
N ALA A 74 -8.42 0.65 -6.51
CA ALA A 74 -8.39 1.96 -7.15
C ALA A 74 -7.10 2.76 -6.90
N LYS A 75 -6.27 2.38 -5.91
CA LYS A 75 -4.94 2.99 -5.67
C LYS A 75 -3.81 2.29 -6.43
N ASN A 76 -4.06 1.17 -7.11
CA ASN A 76 -2.99 0.36 -7.69
C ASN A 76 -2.13 1.15 -8.68
N ASP A 77 -2.73 2.01 -9.52
CA ASP A 77 -1.98 2.77 -10.52
C ASP A 77 -1.05 3.81 -9.89
N ILE A 78 -1.56 4.61 -8.96
CA ILE A 78 -0.73 5.58 -8.26
C ILE A 78 0.34 4.89 -7.40
N LEU A 79 0.01 3.77 -6.75
CA LEU A 79 0.98 3.00 -5.96
C LEU A 79 2.07 2.38 -6.84
N ALA A 80 1.72 1.86 -8.01
CA ALA A 80 2.70 1.31 -8.95
C ALA A 80 3.70 2.39 -9.40
N TRP A 81 3.23 3.60 -9.67
CA TRP A 81 4.11 4.74 -9.99
C TRP A 81 4.97 5.16 -8.80
N VAL A 82 4.41 5.25 -7.59
CA VAL A 82 5.18 5.58 -6.37
C VAL A 82 6.27 4.53 -6.10
N LEU A 83 5.95 3.24 -6.25
CA LEU A 83 6.90 2.14 -6.07
C LEU A 83 8.02 2.17 -7.12
N GLU A 84 7.70 2.57 -8.36
CA GLU A 84 8.71 2.76 -9.40
C GLU A 84 9.71 3.85 -9.01
N LYS A 85 9.21 4.99 -8.52
CA LYS A 85 10.04 6.08 -8.00
C LYS A 85 10.85 5.67 -6.76
N ALA A 86 10.38 4.67 -6.02
CA ALA A 86 11.13 4.06 -4.92
C ALA A 86 12.18 3.03 -5.37
N GLY A 87 12.31 2.77 -6.67
CA GLY A 87 13.29 1.82 -7.23
C GLY A 87 12.85 0.35 -7.19
N ILE A 88 11.55 0.09 -6.99
CA ILE A 88 10.99 -1.27 -7.02
C ILE A 88 10.83 -1.71 -8.47
N SER A 89 11.26 -2.95 -8.78
CA SER A 89 11.28 -3.45 -10.15
C SER A 89 9.87 -3.56 -10.75
N SER A 90 9.77 -3.63 -12.08
CA SER A 90 8.49 -3.89 -12.76
C SER A 90 7.86 -5.21 -12.31
N GLU A 91 8.65 -6.27 -12.17
CA GLU A 91 8.20 -7.59 -11.71
C GLU A 91 7.65 -7.53 -10.28
N GLU A 92 8.36 -6.88 -9.36
CA GLU A 92 7.89 -6.70 -7.99
C GLU A 92 6.58 -5.87 -7.98
N ARG A 93 6.51 -4.77 -8.73
CA ARG A 93 5.28 -3.95 -8.79
C ARG A 93 4.08 -4.74 -9.31
N GLU A 94 4.28 -5.57 -10.32
CA GLU A 94 3.22 -6.41 -10.87
C GLU A 94 2.77 -7.49 -9.87
N GLN A 95 3.70 -8.10 -9.14
CA GLN A 95 3.36 -8.99 -8.03
C GLN A 95 2.50 -8.28 -6.96
N ALA A 96 2.85 -7.04 -6.61
CA ALA A 96 2.10 -6.26 -5.64
C ALA A 96 0.69 -5.91 -6.14
N ARG A 97 0.52 -5.58 -7.43
CA ARG A 97 -0.79 -5.34 -8.05
C ARG A 97 -1.67 -6.58 -7.96
N ARG A 98 -1.16 -7.75 -8.35
CA ARG A 98 -1.91 -9.03 -8.25
C ARG A 98 -2.40 -9.30 -6.84
N LEU A 99 -1.54 -9.09 -5.83
CA LEU A 99 -1.90 -9.30 -4.43
C LEU A 99 -2.96 -8.31 -3.91
N ASN A 100 -3.04 -7.11 -4.47
CA ASN A 100 -4.04 -6.11 -4.09
C ASN A 100 -5.39 -6.31 -4.79
N THR A 101 -5.41 -6.95 -5.97
CA THR A 101 -6.65 -7.24 -6.72
C THR A 101 -7.24 -8.61 -6.36
N ALA A 102 -6.44 -9.54 -5.87
CA ALA A 102 -6.89 -10.87 -5.46
C ALA A 102 -7.34 -10.97 -3.97
N ALA A 103 -7.44 -9.83 -3.29
CA ALA A 103 -7.72 -9.73 -1.84
C ALA A 103 -9.21 -9.57 -1.54
#